data_AF-W9H9Z7-F1
#
_entry.id   AF-W9H9Z7-F1
#
_cell.length_a   1.000
_cell.length_b   1.000
_cell.length_c   1.000
_cell.angle_alpha   90.00
_cell.angle_beta   90.00
_cell.angle_gamma   90.00
#
_symmetry.space_group_name_H-M   'P 1'
#
loop_
_entity.id
_entity.type
_entity.pdbx_description
1 polymer ?
#
loop_
_entity_poly.entity_id
_entity_poly.type
_entity_poly.pdbx_seq_one_letter_code
_entity_poly.pdbx_strand_id
1 'polypeptide(L)'
;MTTRQEDFCEAMSFNVGAAEAARRAGYSANGAKQRGAFLMSQPEIRLRIDEIRAERRAQHQAHLDEADEQVGWVIEDAFQSKRPALALRAIEFRLKLRGVIQDKRIAQHYSGAHDTQPHPDADLENLPGDPDEDFDPIRFRPDYVAATAKLAAVKLAAAQDAQDDPDPGLMTFDDLPGVFTGAPAPAPAEVPAQAEAQTAAPKPSAKSKPDWRMTQDDLSREIEKIIADFTALLEPAGFQPIAASR
;
A
#
# COMPACT_ATOMS: atom_id res chain seq x y z
N MET A 1 23.84 1.33 -8.29
CA MET A 1 22.91 0.28 -7.82
C MET A 1 22.76 -0.80 -8.87
N THR A 2 22.50 -2.04 -8.44
CA THR A 2 22.13 -3.15 -9.35
C THR A 2 20.64 -3.07 -9.70
N THR A 3 20.22 -3.68 -10.81
CA THR A 3 18.80 -3.70 -11.24
C THR A 3 17.88 -4.29 -10.16
N ARG A 4 18.27 -5.41 -9.55
CA ARG A 4 17.50 -6.03 -8.44
C ARG A 4 17.40 -5.15 -7.20
N GLN A 5 18.41 -4.34 -6.92
CA GLN A 5 18.33 -3.38 -5.81
C GLN A 5 17.35 -2.25 -6.13
N GLU A 6 17.26 -1.83 -7.39
CA GLU A 6 16.28 -0.82 -7.82
C GLU A 6 14.85 -1.38 -7.72
N ASP A 7 14.62 -2.60 -8.19
CA ASP A 7 13.33 -3.29 -8.06
C ASP A 7 12.92 -3.45 -6.59
N PHE A 8 13.90 -3.70 -5.70
CA PHE A 8 13.67 -3.75 -4.25
C PHE A 8 13.26 -2.38 -3.71
N CYS A 9 13.96 -1.31 -4.09
CA CYS A 9 13.63 0.06 -3.69
C CYS A 9 12.23 0.47 -4.18
N GLU A 10 11.90 0.13 -5.43
CA GLU A 10 10.58 0.38 -6.01
C GLU A 10 9.50 -0.36 -5.22
N ALA A 11 9.69 -1.64 -4.93
CA ALA A 11 8.74 -2.41 -4.12
C ALA A 11 8.55 -1.80 -2.72
N MET A 12 9.64 -1.48 -2.02
CA MET A 12 9.63 -0.85 -0.68
C MET A 12 8.91 0.52 -0.67
N SER A 13 8.91 1.24 -1.78
CA SER A 13 8.20 2.52 -1.89
C SER A 13 6.67 2.39 -1.82
N PHE A 14 6.12 1.19 -2.06
CA PHE A 14 4.70 0.86 -1.90
C PHE A 14 4.30 0.45 -0.47
N ASN A 15 5.16 0.64 0.53
CA ASN A 15 4.94 0.25 1.92
C ASN A 15 4.70 -1.26 2.15
N VAL A 16 5.27 -2.11 1.30
CA VAL A 16 5.34 -3.55 1.54
C VAL A 16 6.49 -3.87 2.50
N GLY A 17 6.43 -5.02 3.17
CA GLY A 17 7.52 -5.47 4.03
C GLY A 17 8.80 -5.78 3.26
N ALA A 18 9.94 -5.73 3.97
CA ALA A 18 11.25 -5.93 3.34
C ALA A 18 11.42 -7.34 2.75
N ALA A 19 10.81 -8.37 3.34
CA ALA A 19 10.88 -9.72 2.78
C ALA A 19 10.03 -9.84 1.51
N GLU A 20 8.83 -9.28 1.51
CA GLU A 20 8.00 -9.19 0.31
C GLU A 20 8.69 -8.39 -0.82
N ALA A 21 9.28 -7.24 -0.50
CA ALA A 21 10.04 -6.45 -1.47
C ALA A 21 11.21 -7.22 -2.06
N ALA A 22 11.95 -7.98 -1.25
CA ALA A 22 13.05 -8.82 -1.72
C ALA A 22 12.57 -9.91 -2.69
N ARG A 23 11.42 -10.54 -2.41
CA ARG A 23 10.82 -11.53 -3.32
C ARG A 23 10.41 -10.90 -4.66
N ARG A 24 9.77 -9.73 -4.62
CA ARG A 24 9.37 -8.99 -5.82
C ARG A 24 10.58 -8.58 -6.68
N ALA A 25 11.71 -8.29 -6.04
CA ALA A 25 12.98 -8.00 -6.70
C ALA A 25 13.74 -9.24 -7.22
N GLY A 26 13.18 -10.43 -7.07
CA GLY A 26 13.77 -11.68 -7.56
C GLY A 26 14.88 -12.25 -6.68
N TYR A 27 14.92 -11.92 -5.39
CA TYR A 27 15.74 -12.64 -4.40
C TYR A 27 15.06 -13.96 -3.98
N SER A 28 15.84 -14.89 -3.41
CA SER A 28 15.31 -16.17 -2.92
C SER A 28 14.16 -15.96 -1.94
N ALA A 29 13.09 -16.75 -2.08
CA ALA A 29 11.90 -16.65 -1.23
C ALA A 29 12.19 -17.06 0.22
N ASN A 30 13.06 -18.05 0.41
CA ASN A 30 13.43 -18.56 1.73
C ASN A 30 14.28 -17.54 2.51
N GLY A 31 15.22 -16.88 1.81
CA GLY A 31 16.17 -15.93 2.41
C GLY A 31 15.72 -14.47 2.38
N ALA A 32 14.50 -14.22 1.89
CA ALA A 32 14.00 -12.88 1.66
C ALA A 32 14.01 -11.99 2.92
N LYS A 33 13.74 -12.57 4.10
CA LYS A 33 13.74 -11.84 5.39
C LYS A 33 15.15 -11.33 5.73
N GLN A 34 16.15 -12.21 5.71
CA GLN A 34 17.53 -11.85 5.98
C GLN A 34 18.05 -10.87 4.92
N ARG A 35 17.74 -11.13 3.64
CA ARG A 35 18.17 -10.29 2.54
C ARG A 35 17.54 -8.90 2.58
N GLY A 36 16.24 -8.81 2.87
CA GLY A 36 15.55 -7.54 3.07
C GLY A 36 16.14 -6.75 4.23
N ALA A 37 16.43 -7.40 5.35
CA ALA A 37 17.10 -6.75 6.49
C ALA A 37 18.51 -6.25 6.12
N PHE A 38 19.29 -7.08 5.41
CA PHE A 38 20.62 -6.69 4.92
C PHE A 38 20.57 -5.50 3.97
N LEU A 39 19.64 -5.51 3.00
CA LEU A 39 19.47 -4.39 2.06
C LEU A 39 19.07 -3.10 2.79
N MET A 40 18.18 -3.19 3.77
CA MET A 40 17.78 -2.04 4.60
C MET A 40 18.89 -1.51 5.50
N SER A 41 19.91 -2.32 5.82
CA SER A 41 21.09 -1.83 6.55
C SER A 41 21.94 -0.87 5.70
N GLN A 42 21.86 -0.97 4.37
CA GLN A 42 22.61 -0.13 3.44
C GLN A 42 21.99 1.28 3.39
N PRO A 43 22.78 2.35 3.65
CA PRO A 43 22.25 3.72 3.64
C PRO A 43 21.80 4.17 2.24
N GLU A 44 22.49 3.72 1.18
CA GLU A 44 22.16 4.04 -0.22
C GLU A 44 20.75 3.57 -0.60
N ILE A 45 20.37 2.36 -0.16
CA ILE A 45 19.04 1.78 -0.41
C ILE A 45 17.96 2.61 0.28
N ARG A 46 18.18 3.02 1.53
CA ARG A 46 17.22 3.84 2.29
C ARG A 46 17.00 5.22 1.64
N LEU A 47 18.09 5.88 1.25
CA LEU A 47 18.02 7.15 0.53
C LEU A 47 17.24 7.00 -0.78
N ARG A 48 17.51 5.94 -1.55
CA ARG A 48 16.81 5.69 -2.80
C ARG A 48 15.31 5.46 -2.60
N ILE A 49 14.91 4.72 -1.56
CA ILE A 49 13.49 4.52 -1.22
C ILE A 49 12.83 5.87 -0.89
N ASP A 50 13.51 6.73 -0.13
CA ASP A 50 12.99 8.03 0.26
C ASP A 50 12.86 8.99 -0.94
N GLU A 51 13.81 8.95 -1.88
CA GLU A 51 13.73 9.66 -3.16
C GLU A 51 12.49 9.22 -3.96
N ILE A 52 12.30 7.92 -4.18
CA ILE A 52 11.15 7.40 -4.92
C ILE A 52 9.83 7.81 -4.25
N ARG A 53 9.77 7.74 -2.91
CA ARG A 53 8.60 8.18 -2.15
C ARG A 53 8.37 9.69 -2.28
N ALA A 54 9.42 10.51 -2.30
CA ALA A 54 9.32 11.94 -2.50
C ALA A 54 8.83 12.28 -3.91
N GLU A 55 9.37 11.63 -4.94
CA GLU A 55 8.94 11.78 -6.33
C GLU A 55 7.45 11.43 -6.48
N ARG A 56 7.01 10.31 -5.91
CA ARG A 56 5.58 9.93 -5.93
C ARG A 56 4.69 10.91 -5.20
N ARG A 57 5.11 11.42 -4.04
CA ARG A 57 4.35 12.47 -3.33
C ARG A 57 4.26 13.74 -4.17
N ALA A 58 5.34 14.13 -4.84
CA ALA A 58 5.34 15.30 -5.71
C ALA A 58 4.41 15.13 -6.92
N GLN A 59 4.45 13.96 -7.58
CA GLN A 59 3.53 13.64 -8.68
C GLN A 59 2.08 13.62 -8.20
N HIS A 60 1.81 12.99 -7.06
CA HIS A 60 0.47 12.96 -6.47
C HIS A 60 -0.04 14.36 -6.14
N GLN A 61 0.81 15.22 -5.57
CA GLN A 61 0.47 16.61 -5.30
C GLN A 61 0.15 17.37 -6.58
N ALA A 62 0.95 17.21 -7.63
CA ALA A 62 0.69 17.85 -8.93
C ALA A 62 -0.67 17.44 -9.51
N HIS A 63 -1.07 16.17 -9.39
CA HIS A 63 -2.40 15.71 -9.79
C HIS A 63 -3.53 16.32 -8.95
N LEU A 64 -3.32 16.52 -7.64
CA LEU A 64 -4.28 17.20 -6.78
C LEU A 64 -4.41 18.68 -7.14
N ASP A 65 -3.29 19.34 -7.45
CA ASP A 65 -3.25 20.75 -7.85
C ASP A 65 -3.97 20.96 -9.18
N GLU A 66 -3.74 20.08 -10.16
CA GLU A 66 -4.46 20.06 -11.45
C GLU A 66 -5.97 19.88 -11.24
N ALA A 67 -6.37 18.96 -10.37
CA ALA A 67 -7.78 18.74 -10.05
C ALA A 67 -8.41 19.96 -9.32
N ASP A 68 -7.67 20.63 -8.42
CA ASP A 68 -8.14 21.87 -7.77
C ASP A 68 -8.40 22.98 -8.79
N GLU A 69 -7.51 23.12 -9.78
CA GLU A 69 -7.66 24.08 -10.86
C GLU A 69 -8.91 23.78 -11.71
N GLN A 70 -9.07 22.52 -12.15
CA GLN A 70 -10.23 22.08 -12.93
C GLN A 70 -11.55 22.33 -12.19
N VAL A 71 -11.60 22.04 -10.89
CA VAL A 71 -12.77 22.34 -10.07
C VAL A 71 -13.01 23.85 -9.94
N GLY A 72 -11.94 24.65 -9.90
CA GLY A 72 -12.01 26.11 -9.98
C GLY A 72 -12.76 26.61 -11.22
N TRP A 73 -12.43 26.07 -12.40
CA TRP A 73 -13.12 26.37 -13.65
C TRP A 73 -14.61 25.99 -13.61
N VAL A 74 -14.94 24.83 -13.05
CA VAL A 74 -16.35 24.38 -12.89
C VAL A 74 -17.14 25.32 -11.97
N ILE A 75 -16.52 25.84 -10.92
CA ILE A 75 -17.17 26.82 -10.02
C ILE A 75 -17.52 28.08 -10.80
N GLU A 76 -16.58 28.61 -11.59
CA GLU A 76 -16.80 29.81 -12.40
C GLU A 76 -17.91 29.61 -13.44
N ASP A 77 -17.87 28.51 -14.20
CA ASP A 77 -18.92 28.17 -15.17
C ASP A 77 -20.29 28.00 -14.50
N ALA A 78 -20.35 27.37 -13.31
CA ALA A 78 -21.60 27.21 -12.57
C ALA A 78 -22.20 28.56 -12.14
N PHE A 79 -21.37 29.54 -11.78
CA PHE A 79 -21.83 30.91 -11.49
C PHE A 79 -22.32 31.62 -12.75
N GLN A 80 -21.57 31.56 -13.85
CA GLN A 80 -21.96 32.16 -15.13
C GLN A 80 -23.28 31.57 -15.66
N SER A 81 -23.43 30.25 -15.55
CA SER A 81 -24.61 29.48 -15.95
C SER A 81 -25.77 29.56 -14.94
N LYS A 82 -25.61 30.29 -13.82
CA LYS A 82 -26.62 30.47 -12.75
C LYS A 82 -27.13 29.14 -12.16
N ARG A 83 -26.23 28.19 -11.95
CA ARG A 83 -26.51 26.86 -11.35
C ARG A 83 -25.91 26.77 -9.93
N PRO A 84 -26.55 27.36 -8.91
CA PRO A 84 -25.97 27.48 -7.56
C PRO A 84 -25.75 26.12 -6.88
N ALA A 85 -26.61 25.14 -7.14
CA ALA A 85 -26.44 23.79 -6.57
C ALA A 85 -25.15 23.11 -7.06
N LEU A 86 -24.78 23.32 -8.33
CA LEU A 86 -23.54 22.80 -8.89
C LEU A 86 -22.32 23.53 -8.28
N ALA A 87 -22.41 24.85 -8.13
CA ALA A 87 -21.35 25.66 -7.52
C ALA A 87 -21.04 25.19 -6.08
N LEU A 88 -22.07 24.99 -5.25
CA LEU A 88 -21.89 24.49 -3.88
C LEU A 88 -21.20 23.12 -3.83
N ARG A 89 -21.60 22.21 -4.73
CA ARG A 89 -21.00 20.87 -4.79
C ARG A 89 -19.56 20.88 -5.30
N ALA A 90 -19.24 21.75 -6.25
CA ALA A 90 -17.88 21.95 -6.72
C ALA A 90 -16.99 22.56 -5.61
N ILE A 91 -17.50 23.53 -4.85
CA ILE A 91 -16.83 24.08 -3.67
C ILE A 91 -16.57 22.99 -2.62
N GLU A 92 -17.57 22.15 -2.32
CA GLU A 92 -17.40 21.02 -1.40
C GLU A 92 -16.27 20.09 -1.87
N PHE A 93 -16.25 19.71 -3.16
CA PHE A 93 -15.19 18.86 -3.70
C PHE A 93 -13.82 19.51 -3.62
N ARG A 94 -13.72 20.81 -3.90
CA ARG A 94 -12.48 21.56 -3.74
C ARG A 94 -11.96 21.51 -2.30
N LEU A 95 -12.85 21.69 -1.33
CA LEU A 95 -12.50 21.60 0.09
C LEU A 95 -12.09 20.17 0.52
N LYS A 96 -12.68 19.14 -0.10
CA LYS A 96 -12.28 17.74 0.11
C LYS A 96 -10.89 17.45 -0.46
N LEU A 97 -10.59 17.91 -1.68
CA LEU A 97 -9.27 17.73 -2.30
C LEU A 97 -8.15 18.37 -1.47
N ARG A 98 -8.41 19.55 -0.92
CA ARG A 98 -7.49 20.26 -0.02
C ARG A 98 -7.38 19.65 1.38
N GLY A 99 -8.19 18.64 1.70
CA GLY A 99 -8.20 17.99 3.01
C GLY A 99 -8.84 18.82 4.14
N VAL A 100 -9.52 19.93 3.81
CA VAL A 100 -10.25 20.74 4.82
C VAL A 100 -11.45 19.96 5.35
N ILE A 101 -12.13 19.22 4.46
CA ILE A 101 -13.23 18.33 4.80
C ILE A 101 -12.77 16.90 4.56
N GLN A 102 -12.86 16.07 5.60
CA GLN A 102 -12.58 14.64 5.48
C GLN A 102 -13.84 13.90 5.01
N ASP A 103 -13.73 13.14 3.91
CA ASP A 103 -14.80 12.26 3.47
C ASP A 103 -14.75 10.94 4.24
N LYS A 104 -15.74 10.72 5.10
CA LYS A 104 -15.83 9.50 5.94
C LYS A 104 -16.00 8.22 5.14
N ARG A 105 -16.34 8.30 3.85
CA ARG A 105 -16.58 7.14 2.98
C ARG A 105 -15.29 6.59 2.37
N ILE A 106 -14.23 7.38 2.35
CA ILE A 106 -12.94 6.97 1.78
C ILE A 106 -12.10 6.46 2.94
N ALA A 107 -11.97 5.13 3.03
CA ALA A 107 -11.28 4.43 4.12
C ALA A 107 -9.83 4.93 4.36
N GLN A 108 -9.18 5.47 3.33
CA GLN A 108 -7.81 6.00 3.38
C GLN A 108 -7.69 7.32 4.17
N HIS A 109 -8.78 8.07 4.40
CA HIS A 109 -8.76 9.26 5.26
C HIS A 109 -8.86 8.90 6.75
N TYR A 110 -9.07 7.63 7.10
CA TYR A 110 -8.95 7.11 8.45
C TYR A 110 -7.56 6.51 8.63
N SER A 111 -6.66 7.28 9.24
CA SER A 111 -5.27 6.94 9.53
C SER A 111 -5.05 5.79 10.53
N GLY A 112 -6.03 4.90 10.74
CA GLY A 112 -5.94 3.77 11.69
C GLY A 112 -6.55 2.45 11.20
N ALA A 113 -6.99 2.36 9.93
CA ALA A 113 -7.64 1.14 9.43
C ALA A 113 -6.65 0.09 8.85
N HIS A 114 -5.39 0.46 8.60
CA HIS A 114 -4.38 -0.45 8.04
C HIS A 114 -3.67 -1.31 9.10
N ASP A 115 -3.87 -1.07 10.39
CA ASP A 115 -3.21 -1.80 11.48
C ASP A 115 -3.88 -3.15 11.83
N THR A 116 -5.00 -3.49 11.19
CA THR A 116 -5.78 -4.70 11.52
C THR A 116 -5.58 -5.86 10.55
N GLN A 117 -4.96 -5.64 9.38
CA GLN A 117 -4.61 -6.75 8.50
C GLN A 117 -3.27 -7.34 8.94
N PRO A 118 -3.21 -8.66 9.21
CA PRO A 118 -1.94 -9.35 9.44
C PRO A 118 -1.01 -9.05 8.27
N HIS A 119 0.19 -8.56 8.57
CA HIS A 119 1.19 -8.27 7.56
C HIS A 119 1.49 -9.55 6.78
N PRO A 120 1.56 -9.54 5.43
CA PRO A 120 1.71 -10.75 4.60
C PRO A 120 2.99 -11.56 4.86
N ASP A 121 3.95 -10.98 5.59
CA ASP A 121 5.17 -11.66 6.05
C ASP A 121 5.03 -12.37 7.42
N ALA A 122 3.87 -12.28 8.09
CA ALA A 122 3.66 -12.87 9.42
C ALA A 122 3.58 -14.41 9.39
N ASP A 123 3.13 -15.00 8.29
CA ASP A 123 2.91 -16.45 8.18
C ASP A 123 4.20 -17.26 7.95
N LEU A 124 5.34 -16.59 7.75
CA LEU A 124 6.58 -17.22 7.29
C LEU A 124 7.61 -17.49 8.41
N GLU A 125 7.28 -17.23 9.67
CA GLU A 125 8.18 -17.51 10.81
C GLU A 125 8.43 -19.00 11.07
N ASN A 126 7.67 -19.89 10.41
CA ASN A 126 7.72 -21.34 10.62
C ASN A 126 8.44 -22.12 9.50
N LEU A 127 9.02 -21.45 8.50
CA LEU A 127 9.73 -22.14 7.42
C LEU A 127 11.17 -22.51 7.82
N PRO A 128 11.66 -23.71 7.46
CA PRO A 128 13.08 -24.05 7.64
C PRO A 128 13.94 -23.15 6.73
N GLY A 129 15.04 -22.62 7.27
CA GLY A 129 16.00 -21.82 6.50
C GLY A 129 16.66 -22.63 5.38
N ASP A 130 16.90 -22.01 4.23
CA ASP A 130 17.44 -22.68 3.05
C ASP A 130 18.98 -22.74 3.11
N PRO A 131 19.60 -23.94 3.02
CA PRO A 131 21.06 -24.10 3.08
C PRO A 131 21.81 -23.43 1.92
N ASP A 132 21.15 -23.10 0.80
CA ASP A 132 21.78 -22.37 -0.29
C ASP A 132 22.02 -20.88 0.02
N GLU A 133 21.39 -20.35 1.08
CA GLU A 133 21.49 -18.93 1.49
C GLU A 133 22.87 -18.54 2.03
N ASP A 134 23.63 -19.47 2.61
CA ASP A 134 24.99 -19.23 3.12
C ASP A 134 25.95 -18.74 2.01
N PHE A 135 25.61 -19.03 0.75
CA PHE A 135 26.41 -18.66 -0.41
C PHE A 135 25.95 -17.39 -1.12
N ASP A 136 24.78 -16.84 -0.81
CA ASP A 136 24.27 -15.61 -1.46
C ASP A 136 25.19 -14.39 -1.32
N PRO A 137 25.83 -14.13 -0.15
CA PRO A 137 26.82 -13.06 -0.02
C PRO A 137 28.03 -13.25 -0.95
N ILE A 138 28.34 -14.49 -1.32
CA ILE A 138 29.44 -14.85 -2.20
C ILE A 138 28.98 -14.77 -3.66
N ARG A 139 27.82 -15.37 -4.00
CA ARG A 139 27.23 -15.42 -5.35
C ARG A 139 26.93 -14.03 -5.92
N PHE A 140 26.54 -13.07 -5.08
CA PHE A 140 26.05 -11.77 -5.52
C PHE A 140 26.92 -10.59 -5.06
N ARG A 141 28.19 -10.84 -4.71
CA ARG A 141 29.18 -9.76 -4.62
C ARG A 141 29.32 -9.09 -6.00
N PRO A 142 29.35 -7.75 -6.09
CA PRO A 142 29.53 -7.04 -7.37
C PRO A 142 30.78 -7.51 -8.12
N ASP A 143 31.80 -7.96 -7.40
CA ASP A 143 33.08 -8.44 -7.94
C ASP A 143 33.05 -9.93 -8.36
N TYR A 144 32.04 -10.69 -7.91
CA TYR A 144 31.97 -12.15 -8.13
C TYR A 144 31.63 -12.50 -9.58
N VAL A 145 30.74 -11.75 -10.23
CA VAL A 145 30.37 -11.96 -11.64
C VAL A 145 31.57 -11.74 -12.58
N ALA A 146 32.46 -10.81 -12.23
CA ALA A 146 33.69 -10.57 -12.99
C ALA A 146 34.73 -11.70 -12.82
N ALA A 147 34.78 -12.34 -11.64
CA ALA A 147 35.68 -13.45 -11.35
C ALA A 147 35.23 -14.75 -12.03
N THR A 148 33.93 -15.04 -12.05
CA THR A 148 33.39 -16.24 -12.70
C THR A 148 33.46 -16.15 -14.22
N ALA A 149 33.27 -14.98 -14.82
CA ALA A 149 33.45 -14.76 -16.25
C ALA A 149 34.92 -14.99 -16.70
N LYS A 150 35.90 -14.54 -15.90
CA LYS A 150 37.32 -14.84 -16.15
C LYS A 150 37.63 -16.34 -16.04
N LEU A 151 37.09 -17.01 -15.03
CA LEU A 151 37.27 -18.46 -14.85
C LEU A 151 36.60 -19.30 -15.94
N ALA A 152 35.42 -18.87 -16.41
CA ALA A 152 34.72 -19.50 -17.53
C ALA A 152 35.47 -19.31 -18.85
N ALA A 153 36.04 -18.12 -19.10
CA ALA A 153 36.88 -17.88 -20.28
C ALA A 153 38.17 -18.74 -20.26
N VAL A 154 38.79 -18.93 -19.09
CA VAL A 154 39.96 -19.80 -18.92
C VAL A 154 39.59 -21.28 -19.11
N LYS A 155 38.42 -21.73 -18.62
CA LYS A 155 37.95 -23.11 -18.83
C LYS A 155 37.53 -23.38 -20.27
N LEU A 156 36.94 -22.41 -20.97
CA LEU A 156 36.59 -22.55 -22.38
C LEU A 156 37.84 -22.63 -23.27
N ALA A 157 38.90 -21.88 -22.92
CA ALA A 157 40.20 -22.00 -23.58
C ALA A 157 40.87 -23.35 -23.30
N ALA A 158 40.83 -23.85 -22.05
CA ALA A 158 41.40 -25.16 -21.70
C ALA A 158 40.63 -26.35 -22.31
N ALA A 159 39.32 -26.21 -22.56
CA ALA A 159 38.51 -27.25 -23.20
C ALA A 159 38.72 -27.35 -24.72
N GLN A 160 39.32 -26.33 -25.35
CA GLN A 160 39.69 -26.36 -26.77
C GLN A 160 41.00 -27.13 -27.03
N ASP A 161 41.82 -27.35 -26.00
CA ASP A 161 43.10 -28.07 -26.10
C ASP A 161 43.02 -29.57 -25.68
N ALA A 162 41.82 -30.07 -25.35
CA ALA A 162 41.62 -31.43 -24.81
C ALA A 162 40.67 -32.30 -25.67
N GLN A 163 40.76 -32.19 -27.00
CA GLN A 163 40.20 -33.18 -27.93
C GLN A 163 41.32 -34.10 -28.42
N ASP A 164 41.69 -35.09 -27.60
CA ASP A 164 42.26 -36.38 -28.02
C ASP A 164 42.63 -37.18 -26.76
N ASP A 165 41.65 -37.86 -26.14
CA ASP A 165 41.81 -39.20 -25.53
C ASP A 165 40.50 -39.73 -24.92
N PRO A 166 40.31 -41.07 -24.83
CA PRO A 166 38.98 -41.69 -24.84
C PRO A 166 38.31 -41.85 -23.47
N ASP A 167 37.03 -41.47 -23.46
CA ASP A 167 35.86 -42.03 -22.77
C ASP A 167 36.07 -42.85 -21.47
N PRO A 168 35.89 -42.26 -20.27
CA PRO A 168 35.64 -43.02 -19.06
C PRO A 168 34.14 -43.40 -19.00
N GLY A 169 33.89 -44.70 -19.10
CA GLY A 169 32.56 -45.31 -19.22
C GLY A 169 31.47 -44.73 -18.30
N LEU A 170 30.36 -44.36 -18.93
CA LEU A 170 29.08 -44.06 -18.31
C LEU A 170 28.60 -45.26 -17.47
N MET A 171 28.55 -45.09 -16.15
CA MET A 171 27.74 -45.95 -15.28
C MET A 171 26.27 -45.61 -15.53
N THR A 172 25.56 -46.50 -16.22
CA THR A 172 24.12 -46.39 -16.46
C THR A 172 23.32 -46.80 -15.23
N PHE A 173 22.09 -46.30 -15.13
CA PHE A 173 21.17 -46.41 -13.99
C PHE A 173 20.76 -47.84 -13.57
N ASP A 174 21.33 -48.87 -14.22
CA ASP A 174 21.08 -50.30 -13.96
C ASP A 174 21.99 -50.91 -12.87
N ASP A 175 23.02 -50.20 -12.40
CA ASP A 175 23.96 -50.70 -11.38
C ASP A 175 23.58 -50.37 -9.92
N LEU A 176 22.33 -49.97 -9.65
CA LEU A 176 21.85 -49.71 -8.29
C LEU A 176 21.09 -50.93 -7.73
N PRO A 177 21.51 -51.54 -6.60
CA PRO A 177 20.76 -52.61 -5.97
C PRO A 177 19.42 -52.10 -5.43
N GLY A 178 18.33 -52.56 -6.04
CA GLY A 178 16.97 -52.17 -5.71
C GLY A 178 16.50 -52.74 -4.37
N VAL A 179 16.45 -51.90 -3.33
CA VAL A 179 15.54 -52.06 -2.19
C VAL A 179 15.21 -50.68 -1.61
N PHE A 180 14.06 -50.10 -1.98
CA PHE A 180 13.36 -49.16 -1.12
C PHE A 180 11.85 -49.39 -1.23
N THR A 181 11.38 -50.33 -0.42
CA THR A 181 9.96 -50.55 -0.14
C THR A 181 9.45 -49.48 0.82
N GLY A 182 8.31 -48.86 0.50
CA GLY A 182 7.47 -48.21 1.52
C GLY A 182 6.89 -46.86 1.12
N ALA A 183 5.91 -46.87 0.20
CA ALA A 183 4.94 -45.79 0.13
C ALA A 183 3.87 -46.00 1.21
N PRO A 184 3.65 -45.07 2.16
CA PRO A 184 2.45 -45.11 2.98
C PRO A 184 1.27 -44.53 2.19
N ALA A 185 0.20 -45.32 2.10
CA ALA A 185 -1.09 -44.93 1.53
C ALA A 185 -1.75 -43.79 2.33
N PRO A 186 -2.52 -42.90 1.69
CA PRO A 186 -3.25 -41.84 2.37
C PRO A 186 -4.45 -42.39 3.14
N ALA A 187 -4.54 -42.06 4.43
CA ALA A 187 -5.71 -42.35 5.26
C ALA A 187 -6.90 -41.44 4.87
N PRO A 188 -8.15 -41.96 4.99
CA PRO A 188 -9.36 -41.26 4.52
C PRO A 188 -9.78 -40.11 5.44
N ALA A 189 -10.28 -39.04 4.80
CA ALA A 189 -10.89 -37.90 5.45
C ALA A 189 -12.24 -38.29 6.10
N GLU A 190 -12.33 -38.15 7.42
CA GLU A 190 -13.59 -38.18 8.15
C GLU A 190 -14.27 -36.81 8.08
N VAL A 191 -15.51 -36.83 7.59
CA VAL A 191 -16.47 -35.73 7.62
C VAL A 191 -17.35 -35.91 8.86
N PRO A 192 -17.54 -34.86 9.69
CA PRO A 192 -18.79 -34.66 10.41
C PRO A 192 -19.48 -33.42 9.84
N ALA A 193 -20.60 -33.55 9.13
CA ALA A 193 -21.95 -33.76 9.67
C ALA A 193 -22.40 -32.61 10.57
N GLN A 194 -23.24 -31.79 9.95
CA GLN A 194 -24.11 -30.72 10.43
C GLN A 194 -24.65 -30.93 11.87
N ALA A 195 -24.63 -29.86 12.65
CA ALA A 195 -25.55 -29.68 13.78
C ALA A 195 -26.16 -28.27 13.70
N GLU A 196 -27.45 -28.26 13.39
CA GLU A 196 -28.35 -27.12 13.46
C GLU A 196 -28.46 -26.64 14.91
N ALA A 197 -28.27 -25.34 15.16
CA ALA A 197 -28.76 -24.69 16.36
C ALA A 197 -29.25 -23.29 16.00
N GLN A 198 -30.55 -23.21 15.76
CA GLN A 198 -31.32 -21.99 15.65
C GLN A 198 -31.24 -21.24 16.99
N THR A 199 -30.68 -20.03 16.99
CA THR A 199 -30.90 -19.06 18.06
C THR A 199 -31.63 -17.86 17.48
N ALA A 200 -32.80 -17.63 18.08
CA ALA A 200 -33.80 -16.66 17.69
C ALA A 200 -33.28 -15.22 17.81
N ALA A 201 -33.34 -14.48 16.71
CA ALA A 201 -33.15 -13.03 16.69
C ALA A 201 -34.35 -12.32 17.33
N PRO A 202 -34.14 -11.40 18.30
CA PRO A 202 -35.23 -10.58 18.82
C PRO A 202 -35.67 -9.53 17.80
N LYS A 203 -36.99 -9.42 17.60
CA LYS A 203 -37.66 -8.39 16.79
C LYS A 203 -37.24 -6.99 17.24
N PRO A 204 -36.82 -6.08 16.33
CA PRO A 204 -36.65 -4.68 16.67
C PRO A 204 -38.02 -4.02 16.85
N SER A 205 -38.27 -3.52 18.07
CA SER A 205 -39.43 -2.67 18.36
C SER A 205 -39.38 -1.41 17.49
N ALA A 206 -40.47 -1.14 16.80
CA ALA A 206 -40.68 0.09 16.03
C ALA A 206 -40.64 1.31 16.97
N LYS A 207 -39.48 1.99 17.03
CA LYS A 207 -39.40 3.36 17.55
C LYS A 207 -39.91 4.29 16.46
N SER A 208 -40.92 5.08 16.80
CA SER A 208 -41.50 6.11 15.95
C SER A 208 -40.39 7.04 15.43
N LYS A 209 -40.34 7.20 14.11
CA LYS A 209 -39.50 8.25 13.49
C LYS A 209 -40.05 9.60 13.94
N PRO A 210 -39.21 10.53 14.43
CA PRO A 210 -39.63 11.92 14.55
C PRO A 210 -39.96 12.44 13.15
N ASP A 211 -41.19 12.93 12.98
CA ASP A 211 -41.69 13.50 11.73
C ASP A 211 -41.06 14.89 11.55
N TRP A 212 -39.89 14.95 10.93
CA TRP A 212 -39.18 16.20 10.60
C TRP A 212 -39.74 16.87 9.34
N ARG A 213 -41.06 16.86 9.17
CA ARG A 213 -41.72 17.66 8.13
C ARG A 213 -41.80 19.12 8.58
N MET A 214 -40.66 19.79 8.68
CA MET A 214 -40.64 21.24 8.56
C MET A 214 -41.06 21.55 7.14
N THR A 215 -42.15 22.30 7.00
CA THR A 215 -42.59 22.76 5.69
C THR A 215 -41.56 23.78 5.16
N GLN A 216 -41.58 24.02 3.85
CA GLN A 216 -40.68 25.00 3.24
C GLN A 216 -40.85 26.41 3.86
N ASP A 217 -42.04 26.71 4.37
CA ASP A 217 -42.34 27.96 5.06
C ASP A 217 -41.72 28.00 6.47
N ASP A 218 -41.66 26.87 7.17
CA ASP A 218 -41.00 26.76 8.48
C ASP A 218 -39.48 26.93 8.36
N LEU A 219 -38.89 26.36 7.30
CA LEU A 219 -37.46 26.55 6.99
C LEU A 219 -37.14 28.01 6.64
N SER A 220 -38.00 28.66 5.87
CA SER A 220 -37.83 30.07 5.50
C SER A 220 -37.85 30.98 6.73
N ARG A 221 -38.77 30.73 7.68
CA ARG A 221 -38.87 31.48 8.93
C ARG A 221 -37.66 31.27 9.85
N GLU A 222 -37.16 30.04 9.95
CA GLU A 222 -36.00 29.77 10.79
C GLU A 222 -34.72 30.42 10.23
N ILE A 223 -34.58 30.47 8.90
CA ILE A 223 -33.48 31.17 8.22
C ILE A 223 -33.56 32.68 8.48
N GLU A 224 -34.73 33.30 8.33
CA GLU A 224 -34.91 34.73 8.61
C GLU A 224 -34.59 35.08 10.06
N LYS A 225 -34.97 34.22 11.00
CA LYS A 225 -34.66 34.38 12.43
C LYS A 225 -33.15 34.32 12.69
N ILE A 226 -32.45 33.34 12.11
CA ILE A 226 -30.99 33.21 12.25
C ILE A 226 -30.27 34.43 11.66
N ILE A 227 -30.74 34.95 10.52
CA ILE A 227 -30.17 36.16 9.90
C ILE A 227 -30.39 37.39 10.79
N ALA A 228 -31.58 37.54 11.38
CA ALA A 228 -31.87 38.64 12.29
C ALA A 228 -31.01 38.60 13.56
N ASP A 229 -30.86 37.43 14.18
CA ASP A 229 -30.03 37.23 15.37
C ASP A 229 -28.56 37.52 15.09
N PHE A 230 -28.05 37.09 13.92
CA PHE A 230 -26.67 37.34 13.52
C PHE A 230 -26.41 38.82 13.19
N THR A 231 -27.40 39.51 12.59
CA THR A 231 -27.31 40.94 12.29
C THR A 231 -27.32 41.77 13.58
N ALA A 232 -28.11 41.38 14.59
CA ALA A 232 -28.12 42.01 15.91
C ALA A 232 -26.79 41.84 16.67
N LEU A 233 -26.07 40.75 16.43
CA LEU A 233 -24.71 40.52 16.98
C LEU A 233 -23.63 41.38 16.31
N LEU A 234 -23.88 41.88 15.10
CA LEU A 234 -22.97 42.71 14.33
C LEU A 234 -23.21 44.21 14.50
N GLU A 235 -24.31 44.64 15.13
CA GLU A 235 -24.50 46.03 15.50
C GLU A 235 -23.56 46.40 16.66
N PRO A 236 -22.61 47.34 16.46
CA PRO A 236 -21.66 47.70 17.49
C PRO A 236 -22.40 48.45 18.60
N ALA A 237 -22.49 47.83 19.77
CA ALA A 237 -22.90 48.50 21.00
C ALA A 237 -22.02 49.75 21.23
N GLY A 238 -22.56 50.92 20.89
CA GLY A 238 -22.19 52.26 21.34
C GLY A 238 -20.71 52.50 21.63
N PHE A 239 -19.91 52.75 20.59
CA PHE A 239 -18.63 53.43 20.76
C PHE A 239 -18.89 54.91 21.08
N GLN A 240 -19.04 55.23 22.37
CA GLN A 240 -19.10 56.62 22.86
C GLN A 240 -17.70 57.25 22.74
N PRO A 241 -17.52 58.32 21.94
CA PRO A 241 -16.22 58.97 21.84
C PRO A 241 -15.89 59.68 23.16
N ILE A 242 -14.74 59.34 23.75
CA ILE A 242 -14.21 60.00 24.94
C ILE A 242 -13.93 61.47 24.59
N ALA A 243 -14.72 62.38 25.17
CA ALA A 243 -14.52 63.81 25.04
C ALA A 243 -13.18 64.19 25.68
N ALA A 244 -12.26 64.72 24.87
CA ALA A 244 -11.00 65.29 25.32
C ALA A 244 -11.29 66.62 26.05
N SER A 245 -11.17 66.62 27.38
CA SER A 245 -11.10 67.87 28.15
C SER A 245 -9.69 68.43 28.06
N ARG A 246 -9.62 69.71 27.66
CA ARG A 246 -8.47 70.59 27.87
C ARG A 246 -8.26 70.87 29.36
#